data_AF-H2YLZ6-F1
#
_entry.id   AF-H2YLZ6-F1
#
_cell.length_a   1.000
_cell.length_b   1.000
_cell.length_c   1.000
_cell.angle_alpha   90.00
_cell.angle_beta   90.00
_cell.angle_gamma   90.00
#
_symmetry.space_group_name_H-M   'P 1'
#
loop_
_entity.id
_entity.type
_entity.pdbx_description
1 polymer ?
#
loop_
_entity_poly.entity_id
_entity_poly.type
_entity_poly.pdbx_seq_one_letter_code
_entity_poly.pdbx_strand_id
1 'polypeptide(L)'
;MSKEEFEKILKARSTHTTELDIAEMEKQEQYFKPLVQKEMLQEKMAETYEVTSKVVTCEECAYTFWAPHERCKLQHHKLAWQTCKKKFFECTKCKQRTTTWEPYPTTVCRGCGNQKTWGRCSMLRTKNNVKLDSEVLLLRGTEQ
;
A
#
# COMPACT_ATOMS: atom_id res chain seq x y z
N MET A 1 57.63 -2.54 -29.37
CA MET A 1 56.24 -2.12 -29.09
C MET A 1 55.87 -1.00 -30.04
N SER A 2 55.20 -1.34 -31.15
CA SER A 2 54.73 -0.35 -32.12
C SER A 2 53.44 0.31 -31.64
N LYS A 3 53.15 1.53 -32.11
CA LYS A 3 51.94 2.30 -31.73
C LYS A 3 50.63 1.52 -32.01
N GLU A 4 50.67 0.67 -33.03
CA GLU A 4 49.55 -0.17 -33.46
C GLU A 4 49.28 -1.36 -32.51
N GLU A 5 50.33 -1.93 -31.90
CA GLU A 5 50.19 -2.95 -30.86
C GLU A 5 49.59 -2.36 -29.58
N PHE A 6 49.95 -1.12 -29.24
CA PHE A 6 49.44 -0.42 -28.07
C PHE A 6 47.94 -0.10 -28.20
N GLU A 7 47.50 0.34 -29.39
CA GLU A 7 46.07 0.57 -29.67
C GLU A 7 45.23 -0.72 -29.66
N LYS A 8 45.79 -1.85 -30.10
CA LYS A 8 45.10 -3.15 -30.05
C LYS A 8 44.87 -3.62 -28.61
N ILE A 9 45.84 -3.39 -27.72
CA ILE A 9 45.71 -3.70 -26.29
C ILE A 9 44.65 -2.81 -25.63
N LEU A 10 44.62 -1.51 -25.96
CA LEU A 10 43.61 -0.57 -25.44
C LEU A 10 42.17 -0.89 -25.88
N LYS A 11 41.99 -1.46 -27.07
CA LYS A 11 40.68 -1.81 -27.63
C LYS A 11 40.24 -3.24 -27.31
N ALA A 12 41.11 -4.05 -26.68
CA ALA A 12 40.77 -5.40 -26.29
C ALA A 12 39.74 -5.38 -25.16
N ARG A 13 38.49 -5.75 -25.46
CA ARG A 13 37.46 -6.03 -24.45
C ARG A 13 37.46 -7.52 -24.12
N SER A 14 37.07 -7.82 -22.88
CA SER A 14 36.83 -9.18 -22.40
C SER A 14 35.82 -9.91 -23.31
N THR A 15 36.07 -11.17 -23.61
CA THR A 15 35.12 -12.03 -24.34
C THR A 15 33.80 -12.26 -23.59
N HIS A 16 33.80 -12.03 -22.27
CA HIS A 16 32.66 -12.29 -21.38
C HIS A 16 31.87 -11.03 -20.99
N THR A 17 32.05 -9.89 -21.68
CA THR A 17 31.30 -8.66 -21.36
C THR A 17 29.79 -8.89 -21.37
N THR A 18 29.29 -9.67 -22.34
CA THR A 18 27.86 -9.99 -22.44
C THR A 18 27.35 -10.83 -21.26
N GLU A 19 28.16 -11.76 -20.75
CA GLU A 19 27.77 -12.59 -19.60
C GLU A 19 27.74 -11.78 -18.31
N LEU A 20 28.67 -10.84 -18.16
CA LEU A 20 28.68 -9.88 -17.04
C LEU A 20 27.46 -8.96 -17.08
N ASP A 21 27.12 -8.42 -18.26
CA ASP A 21 25.95 -7.57 -18.45
C ASP A 21 24.66 -8.32 -18.10
N ILE A 22 24.52 -9.58 -18.54
CA ILE A 22 23.36 -10.43 -18.20
C ILE A 22 23.29 -10.66 -16.69
N ALA A 23 24.40 -11.01 -16.04
CA ALA A 23 24.43 -11.23 -14.59
C ALA A 23 24.11 -9.97 -13.79
N GLU A 24 24.50 -8.78 -14.27
CA GLU A 24 24.11 -7.49 -13.68
C GLU A 24 22.62 -7.20 -13.88
N MET A 25 22.09 -7.44 -15.09
CA MET A 25 20.66 -7.28 -15.39
C MET A 25 19.80 -8.21 -14.53
N GLU A 26 20.20 -9.47 -14.33
CA GLU A 26 19.47 -10.42 -13.48
C GLU A 26 19.44 -9.96 -12.02
N LYS A 27 20.56 -9.45 -11.49
CA LYS A 27 20.61 -8.88 -10.14
C LYS A 27 19.70 -7.66 -10.01
N GLN A 28 19.72 -6.77 -11.00
CA GLN A 28 18.84 -5.61 -11.04
C GLN A 28 17.38 -6.04 -11.10
N GLU A 29 17.00 -6.98 -11.96
CA GLU A 29 15.63 -7.46 -12.06
C GLU A 29 15.17 -8.08 -10.73
N GLN A 30 15.99 -8.94 -10.11
CA GLN A 30 15.67 -9.53 -8.80
C GLN A 30 15.46 -8.48 -7.71
N TYR A 31 16.24 -7.39 -7.73
CA TYR A 31 16.11 -6.29 -6.80
C TYR A 31 14.85 -5.43 -7.06
N PHE A 32 14.62 -5.02 -8.31
CA PHE A 32 13.56 -4.07 -8.66
C PHE A 32 12.17 -4.72 -8.78
N LYS A 33 12.07 -5.98 -9.21
CA LYS A 33 10.79 -6.68 -9.38
C LYS A 33 9.88 -6.63 -8.15
N PRO A 34 10.34 -6.94 -6.92
CA PRO A 34 9.48 -6.81 -5.73
C PRO A 34 9.15 -5.35 -5.39
N LEU A 35 10.01 -4.38 -5.74
CA LEU A 35 9.75 -2.96 -5.50
C LEU A 35 8.65 -2.43 -6.43
N VAL A 36 8.76 -2.73 -7.73
CA VAL A 36 7.74 -2.38 -8.72
C VAL A 36 6.38 -2.98 -8.34
N GLN A 37 6.35 -4.25 -7.91
CA GLN A 37 5.10 -4.87 -7.47
C GLN A 37 4.47 -4.17 -6.25
N LYS A 38 5.29 -3.71 -5.29
CA LYS A 38 4.81 -2.94 -4.14
C LYS A 38 4.25 -1.59 -4.56
N GLU A 39 4.92 -0.88 -5.46
CA GLU A 39 4.48 0.41 -5.99
C GLU A 39 3.16 0.28 -6.76
N MET A 40 3.07 -0.69 -7.67
CA MET A 40 1.82 -0.99 -8.40
C MET A 40 0.64 -1.28 -7.48
N LEU A 41 0.88 -1.98 -6.37
CA LEU A 41 -0.16 -2.25 -5.38
C LEU A 41 -0.56 -0.98 -4.62
N GLN A 42 0.40 -0.14 -4.23
CA GLN A 42 0.13 1.11 -3.53
C GLN A 42 -0.69 2.07 -4.40
N GLU A 43 -0.31 2.23 -5.67
CA GLU A 43 -1.04 3.06 -6.64
C GLU A 43 -2.48 2.57 -6.81
N LYS A 44 -2.68 1.27 -7.02
CA LYS A 44 -4.02 0.66 -7.06
C LYS A 44 -4.82 0.94 -5.79
N MET A 45 -4.21 0.82 -4.61
CA MET A 45 -4.88 1.13 -3.34
C MET A 45 -5.18 2.63 -3.17
N ALA A 46 -4.37 3.51 -3.75
CA ALA A 46 -4.57 4.95 -3.72
C ALA A 46 -5.71 5.40 -4.65
N GLU A 47 -5.98 4.67 -5.73
CA GLU A 47 -7.07 4.95 -6.66
C GLU A 47 -8.39 4.26 -6.28
N THR A 48 -8.33 3.20 -5.47
CA THR A 48 -9.52 2.42 -5.12
C THR A 48 -10.31 3.04 -3.98
N TYR A 49 -11.54 3.51 -4.22
CA TYR A 49 -12.44 4.06 -3.20
C TYR A 49 -13.48 3.06 -2.68
N GLU A 50 -13.74 1.99 -3.43
CA GLU A 50 -14.71 0.95 -3.08
C GLU A 50 -14.16 -0.43 -3.44
N VAL A 51 -14.33 -1.42 -2.55
CA VAL A 51 -13.87 -2.80 -2.76
C VAL A 51 -15.03 -3.76 -2.53
N THR A 52 -15.24 -4.73 -3.41
CA THR A 52 -16.22 -5.79 -3.19
C THR A 52 -15.77 -6.67 -2.01
N SER A 53 -16.64 -6.88 -1.04
CA SER A 53 -16.33 -7.60 0.19
C SER A 53 -17.57 -8.31 0.71
N LYS A 54 -17.38 -9.42 1.43
CA LYS A 54 -18.50 -10.12 2.05
C LYS A 54 -18.77 -9.52 3.43
N VAL A 55 -20.04 -9.28 3.75
CA VAL A 55 -20.48 -9.02 5.12
C VAL A 55 -21.29 -10.22 5.61
N VAL A 56 -21.25 -10.42 6.92
CA VAL A 56 -22.00 -11.47 7.62
C VAL A 56 -23.11 -10.83 8.43
N THR A 57 -24.29 -11.42 8.35
CA THR A 57 -25.45 -11.09 9.16
C THR A 57 -25.75 -12.27 10.07
N CYS A 58 -25.74 -12.05 11.38
CA CYS A 58 -26.14 -13.07 12.35
C CYS A 58 -27.66 -13.02 12.53
N GLU A 59 -28.35 -14.14 12.29
CA GLU A 59 -29.81 -14.19 12.36
C GLU A 59 -30.32 -14.09 13.81
N GLU A 60 -29.56 -14.61 14.77
CA GLU A 60 -29.94 -14.62 16.20
C GLU A 60 -29.66 -13.29 16.90
N CYS A 61 -28.54 -12.64 16.58
CA CYS A 61 -28.16 -11.35 17.19
C CYS A 61 -28.59 -10.13 16.36
N ALA A 62 -29.11 -10.35 15.16
CA ALA A 62 -29.57 -9.30 14.23
C ALA A 62 -28.53 -8.19 13.95
N TYR A 63 -27.24 -8.50 13.92
CA TYR A 63 -26.19 -7.56 13.50
C TYR A 63 -25.62 -7.94 12.14
N THR A 64 -25.15 -6.92 11.42
CA THR A 64 -24.38 -7.08 10.18
C THR A 64 -23.00 -6.49 10.37
N PHE A 65 -21.95 -7.25 10.04
CA PHE A 65 -20.57 -6.78 10.15
C PHE A 65 -19.66 -7.45 9.12
N TRP A 66 -18.43 -6.96 8.98
CA TRP A 66 -17.45 -7.55 8.05
C TRP A 66 -16.96 -8.93 8.49
N ALA A 67 -17.02 -9.24 9.78
CA ALA A 67 -16.62 -10.51 10.35
C ALA A 67 -17.56 -10.91 11.49
N PRO A 68 -17.78 -12.22 11.72
CA PRO A 68 -18.62 -12.66 12.82
C PRO A 68 -17.91 -12.45 14.14
N HIS A 69 -18.64 -12.00 15.16
CA HIS A 69 -18.14 -11.95 16.53
C HIS A 69 -17.75 -13.36 17.02
N GLU A 70 -16.66 -13.45 17.78
CA GLU A 70 -16.14 -14.73 18.31
C GLU A 70 -17.19 -15.48 19.13
N ARG A 71 -17.91 -14.78 20.00
CA ARG A 71 -19.06 -15.30 20.76
C ARG A 71 -20.12 -15.97 19.88
N CYS A 72 -20.48 -15.38 18.74
CA CYS A 72 -21.45 -15.98 17.81
C CYS A 72 -20.90 -17.23 17.14
N LYS A 73 -19.58 -17.32 16.94
CA LYS A 73 -18.94 -18.55 16.43
C LYS A 73 -18.95 -19.65 17.49
N LEU A 74 -18.62 -19.30 18.74
CA LEU A 74 -18.61 -20.24 19.88
C LEU A 74 -19.99 -20.80 20.18
N GLN A 75 -21.03 -19.99 20.05
CA GLN A 75 -22.42 -20.40 20.25
C GLN A 75 -23.06 -21.01 18.99
N HIS A 76 -22.30 -21.18 17.91
CA HIS A 76 -22.75 -21.74 16.64
C HIS A 76 -24.00 -21.05 16.06
N HIS A 77 -24.06 -19.72 16.14
CA HIS A 77 -25.20 -18.98 15.60
C HIS A 77 -25.31 -19.13 14.09
N LYS A 78 -26.54 -19.02 13.56
CA LYS A 78 -26.77 -18.99 12.12
C LYS A 78 -26.28 -17.68 11.49
N LEU A 79 -25.37 -17.80 10.52
CA LEU A 79 -24.69 -16.69 9.85
C LEU A 79 -25.02 -16.69 8.35
N ALA A 80 -25.62 -15.60 7.86
CA ALA A 80 -25.88 -15.37 6.44
C ALA A 80 -24.78 -14.46 5.85
N TRP A 81 -24.25 -14.84 4.68
CA TRP A 81 -23.23 -14.07 3.99
C TRP A 81 -23.80 -13.37 2.77
N GLN A 82 -23.46 -12.09 2.61
CA GLN A 82 -23.87 -11.28 1.46
C GLN A 82 -22.67 -10.51 0.90
N THR A 83 -22.66 -10.28 -0.41
CA THR A 83 -21.59 -9.51 -1.08
C THR A 83 -22.00 -8.04 -1.17
N CYS A 84 -21.18 -7.15 -0.64
CA CYS A 84 -21.42 -5.70 -0.63
C CYS A 84 -20.17 -4.93 -1.08
N LYS A 85 -20.32 -3.63 -1.34
CA LYS A 85 -19.18 -2.74 -1.59
C LYS A 85 -18.73 -2.08 -0.29
N LYS A 86 -17.50 -2.37 0.14
CA LYS A 86 -16.82 -1.69 1.24
C LYS A 86 -16.30 -0.34 0.76
N LYS A 87 -16.75 0.72 1.40
CA LYS A 87 -16.36 2.10 1.10
C LYS A 87 -15.50 2.66 2.22
N PHE A 88 -14.54 3.51 1.86
CA PHE A 88 -13.59 4.10 2.81
C PHE A 88 -13.88 5.56 3.07
N PHE A 89 -13.83 5.95 4.35
CA PHE A 89 -14.06 7.31 4.80
C PHE A 89 -12.99 7.74 5.79
N GLU A 90 -12.69 9.03 5.79
CA GLU A 90 -11.77 9.69 6.71
C GLU A 90 -12.46 10.90 7.36
N CYS A 91 -12.24 11.08 8.65
CA CYS A 91 -12.68 12.25 9.37
C CYS A 91 -11.88 13.48 8.94
N THR A 92 -12.56 14.52 8.49
CA THR A 92 -11.95 15.78 8.05
C THR A 92 -11.21 16.51 9.17
N LYS A 93 -11.65 16.37 10.43
CA LYS A 93 -11.04 17.04 11.60
C LYS A 93 -9.84 16.29 12.17
N CYS A 94 -9.98 15.00 12.45
CA CYS A 94 -8.97 14.23 13.20
C CYS A 94 -8.33 13.10 12.39
N LYS A 95 -8.61 12.99 11.09
CA LYS A 95 -8.01 12.01 10.16
C LYS A 95 -8.16 10.54 10.57
N GLN A 96 -9.11 10.27 11.46
CA GLN A 96 -9.52 8.91 11.83
C GLN A 96 -10.31 8.31 10.69
N ARG A 97 -10.10 7.02 10.41
CA ARG A 97 -10.73 6.35 9.27
C ARG A 97 -11.84 5.42 9.73
N THR A 98 -12.84 5.26 8.88
CA THR A 98 -13.90 4.27 9.06
C THR A 98 -14.27 3.65 7.73
N THR A 99 -14.92 2.49 7.77
CA THR A 99 -15.41 1.80 6.57
C THR A 99 -16.83 1.35 6.77
N THR A 100 -17.66 1.52 5.75
CA THR A 100 -19.07 1.11 5.78
C THR A 100 -19.47 0.51 4.43
N TRP A 101 -20.50 -0.32 4.44
CA TRP A 101 -21.20 -0.77 3.23
C TRP A 101 -22.30 0.21 2.80
N GLU A 102 -22.76 1.06 3.72
CA GLU A 102 -23.76 2.10 3.48
C GLU A 102 -23.19 3.21 2.59
N PRO A 103 -24.05 4.06 1.97
CA PRO A 103 -23.59 5.22 1.21
C PRO A 103 -22.71 6.19 2.01
N TYR A 104 -22.97 6.35 3.32
CA TYR A 104 -22.20 7.17 4.25
C TYR A 104 -22.23 6.56 5.66
N PRO A 105 -21.20 6.79 6.51
CA PRO A 105 -21.20 6.31 7.88
C PRO A 105 -22.25 7.05 8.73
N THR A 106 -23.10 6.29 9.42
CA THR A 106 -24.05 6.77 10.42
C THR A 106 -23.42 6.96 11.81
N THR A 107 -22.21 6.46 12.01
CA THR A 107 -21.51 6.48 13.29
C THR A 107 -20.74 7.78 13.54
N VAL A 108 -20.67 8.17 14.81
CA VAL A 108 -19.81 9.28 15.28
C VAL A 108 -18.33 8.95 15.05
N CYS A 109 -17.52 9.97 14.79
CA CYS A 109 -16.07 9.78 14.77
C CYS A 109 -15.57 9.43 16.18
N ARG A 110 -14.88 8.29 16.34
CA ARG A 110 -14.33 7.85 17.64
C ARG A 110 -13.26 8.79 18.21
N GLY A 111 -12.56 9.53 17.36
CA GLY A 111 -11.49 10.44 17.79
C GLY A 111 -12.01 11.79 18.30
N CYS A 112 -12.97 12.40 17.61
CA CYS A 112 -13.45 13.74 17.94
C CYS A 112 -14.93 13.82 18.36
N GLY A 113 -15.66 12.71 18.39
CA GLY A 113 -17.07 12.64 18.78
C GLY A 113 -18.07 13.27 17.80
N ASN A 114 -17.61 13.92 16.74
CA ASN A 114 -18.47 14.63 15.79
C ASN A 114 -19.12 13.68 14.77
N GLN A 115 -20.40 13.91 14.45
CA GLN A 115 -21.18 13.09 13.50
C GLN A 115 -21.01 13.51 12.03
N LYS A 116 -20.80 14.81 11.75
CA LYS A 116 -20.83 15.38 10.38
C LYS A 116 -19.46 15.75 9.83
N THR A 117 -18.51 14.82 9.90
CA THR A 117 -17.11 15.09 9.49
C THR A 117 -16.51 14.04 8.56
N TRP A 118 -17.31 13.16 7.96
CA TRP A 118 -16.78 12.09 7.11
C TRP A 118 -16.60 12.55 5.65
N GLY A 119 -15.36 12.53 5.15
CA GLY A 119 -15.03 12.66 3.74
C GLY A 119 -14.72 11.29 3.14
N ARG A 120 -15.06 11.09 1.85
CA ARG A 120 -14.64 9.87 1.12
C ARG A 120 -13.12 9.87 0.97
N CYS A 121 -12.50 8.70 1.10
CA CYS A 121 -11.07 8.53 0.88
C CYS A 121 -10.79 7.22 0.13
N SER A 122 -9.60 7.09 -0.43
CA SER A 122 -9.14 5.85 -1.06
C SER A 122 -8.80 4.80 -0.02
N MET A 123 -8.60 3.55 -0.44
CA MET A 123 -8.26 2.42 0.42
C MET A 123 -6.91 2.63 1.13
N LEU A 124 -5.94 3.23 0.44
CA LEU A 124 -4.62 3.51 1.02
C LEU A 124 -4.72 4.61 2.08
N ARG A 125 -4.03 4.40 3.20
CA ARG A 125 -3.76 5.46 4.18
C ARG A 125 -2.44 6.13 3.83
N THR A 126 -2.50 7.26 3.16
CA THR A 126 -1.30 8.03 2.79
C THR A 126 -0.61 8.51 4.05
N LYS A 127 0.65 8.12 4.23
CA LYS A 127 1.53 8.67 5.26
C LYS A 127 2.34 9.80 4.63
N ASN A 128 1.83 11.02 4.66
CA ASN A 128 2.53 12.19 4.12
C ASN A 128 3.74 12.62 4.97
N ASN A 129 4.10 11.87 6.02
CA ASN A 129 5.11 12.25 6.99
C ASN A 129 6.49 11.63 6.72
N VAL A 130 6.68 10.95 5.58
CA VAL A 130 8.01 10.47 5.19
C VAL A 130 8.68 11.62 4.48
N LYS A 131 9.58 12.33 5.19
CA LYS A 131 10.48 13.28 4.56
C LYS A 131 11.43 12.49 3.66
N LEU A 132 11.54 12.90 2.39
CA LEU A 132 12.56 12.34 1.51
C LEU A 132 13.93 12.74 2.04
N ASP A 133 14.96 11.92 1.80
CA ASP A 133 16.33 12.22 2.26
C ASP A 133 16.82 13.56 1.66
N SER A 134 16.39 13.87 0.44
CA SER A 134 16.60 15.16 -0.22
C SER A 134 15.92 16.37 0.45
N GLU A 135 14.90 16.14 1.28
CA GLU A 135 14.18 17.17 2.04
C GLU A 135 14.75 17.37 3.45
N VAL A 136 15.59 16.44 3.93
CA VAL A 136 16.33 16.55 5.19
C VAL A 136 17.67 17.23 4.92
N LEU A 137 17.62 18.49 4.50
CA LEU A 137 18.82 19.31 4.39
C LEU A 137 19.26 19.76 5.77
N LEU A 138 20.40 19.27 6.24
CA LEU A 138 21.09 19.82 7.41
C LEU A 138 21.57 21.23 7.04
N LEU A 139 20.93 22.25 7.61
CA LEU A 139 21.24 23.67 7.36
C LEU A 139 22.70 24.07 7.65
N ARG A 140 23.45 23.24 8.39
CA ARG A 140 24.90 23.38 8.60
C ARG A 140 25.49 21.97 8.67
N GLY A 141 26.24 21.59 7.63
CA GLY A 141 26.99 20.34 7.62
C GLY A 141 27.87 20.24 8.86
N THR A 142 27.64 19.21 9.67
CA THR A 142 28.66 18.77 10.63
C THR A 142 29.38 17.64 9.93
N GLU A 143 30.53 17.98 9.34
CA GLU A 143 31.52 17.00 8.92
C GLU A 143 32.06 16.32 10.18
N GLN A 144 32.01 14.98 10.20
CA GLN A 144 32.84 14.14 11.06
C GLN A 144 33.77 13.33 10.16
#